data_AF-A0A4V5NI14-F1
#
_entry.id   AF-A0A4V5NI14-F1
#
_cell.length_a   1.000
_cell.length_b   1.000
_cell.length_c   1.000
_cell.angle_alpha   90.00
_cell.angle_beta   90.00
_cell.angle_gamma   90.00
#
_symmetry.space_group_name_H-M   'P 1'
#
loop_
_entity.id
_entity.type
_entity.pdbx_description
1 polymer ?
#
loop_
_entity_poly.entity_id
_entity_poly.type
_entity_poly.pdbx_seq_one_letter_code
_entity_poly.pdbx_strand_id
1 'polypeptide(L)'
;MAARKSPATRAKTARERKWGLTPEEAKEHEALKERRSSQIYNTIRNTRSKSPDTVMTPEAGVKFVADFAKLADAARGRNVVDLVQYRELVRAAGIPLDEVAALQHWLMFGDDSFVGKKLLFTMSASGYEEATIRICNHALLGSKARPQLLRSAEINFERGRLREMAGKGVNFRAMVLEGKIARALGQEDYALQLWEQAMSAAVAQSERDAAARALSPLLNDRVVVLFGSAARDLSELSSPWVDLTLLRFDRYARLSDEKKVSLALAEYERARQAMETGCRMDDPESHYHAAHFFRETTDDGSTIYTSSWLYHMTKAAASGQPMAAHQLTMFYAESGWKYIEDEPPDHLKPTPFDSYPAPKGSDAGNSGFLPTLRRFLGYDDDNSSASPSDPPSAAVRESDAMFHTAVFPETPNDRWALAFRWADVAIQNHYAPAYLYRAKMFLQEKLWAQAQMTEERYSDASKEAWEARMRQGQSTGTTTAAVPDEPVVGVVDDDEPPNRKYDPALARSYLTDVFYAAQAHKLRRRLIAEPLSRGRRRVSAATPADIEDIGSGNDERDDKYPPGTPWYVTMRLADPDVREMYEHEMDELTAEVMRICDERGWDLVDERGDGGLLFKARSGGKSM
;
A
#
# COMPACT_ATOMS: atom_id res chain seq x y z
N MET A 1 32.15 -36.70 -12.35
CA MET A 1 32.73 -35.73 -13.30
C MET A 1 33.09 -34.46 -12.55
N ALA A 2 34.39 -34.17 -12.39
CA ALA A 2 34.83 -32.97 -11.67
C ALA A 2 34.65 -31.73 -12.56
N ALA A 3 33.70 -30.86 -12.21
CA ALA A 3 33.49 -29.60 -12.91
C ALA A 3 34.70 -28.67 -12.73
N ARG A 4 35.32 -28.26 -13.84
CA ARG A 4 36.43 -27.28 -13.86
C ARG A 4 35.95 -25.96 -13.25
N LYS A 5 36.58 -25.54 -12.15
CA LYS A 5 36.39 -24.21 -11.54
C LYS A 5 36.71 -23.11 -12.56
N SER A 6 35.88 -22.06 -12.60
CA SER A 6 36.06 -20.95 -13.54
C SER A 6 37.41 -20.23 -13.32
N PRO A 7 38.08 -19.73 -14.37
CA PRO A 7 39.41 -19.09 -14.25
C PRO A 7 39.43 -17.86 -13.33
N ALA A 8 38.32 -17.14 -13.21
CA ALA A 8 38.20 -15.91 -12.42
C ALA A 8 38.21 -16.14 -10.90
N THR A 9 37.61 -17.24 -10.41
CA THR A 9 37.61 -17.57 -8.97
C THR A 9 38.98 -17.98 -8.46
N ARG A 10 39.83 -18.58 -9.31
CA ARG A 10 41.24 -18.88 -9.00
C ARG A 10 42.08 -17.61 -8.85
N ALA A 11 41.81 -16.57 -9.64
CA ALA A 11 42.59 -15.33 -9.62
C ALA A 11 42.31 -14.47 -8.38
N LYS A 12 41.06 -14.36 -7.93
CA LYS A 12 40.69 -13.62 -6.71
C LYS A 12 41.15 -14.35 -5.44
N THR A 13 40.95 -15.67 -5.35
CA THR A 13 41.49 -16.46 -4.22
C THR A 13 43.01 -16.51 -4.20
N ALA A 14 43.69 -16.43 -5.34
CA ALA A 14 45.14 -16.26 -5.40
C ALA A 14 45.61 -14.85 -5.00
N ARG A 15 44.78 -13.81 -5.17
CA ARG A 15 45.04 -12.44 -4.69
C ARG A 15 44.79 -12.31 -3.19
N GLU A 16 43.66 -12.81 -2.68
CA GLU A 16 43.33 -12.83 -1.25
C GLU A 16 44.30 -13.72 -0.45
N ARG A 17 44.82 -14.81 -1.03
CA ARG A 17 45.88 -15.61 -0.40
C ARG A 17 47.27 -14.99 -0.47
N LYS A 18 47.51 -14.04 -1.39
CA LYS A 18 48.83 -13.39 -1.55
C LYS A 18 49.01 -12.17 -0.63
N TRP A 19 47.93 -11.58 -0.14
CA TRP A 19 47.99 -10.54 0.89
C TRP A 19 47.54 -11.15 2.20
N GLY A 20 48.49 -11.72 2.95
CA GLY A 20 48.25 -12.01 4.36
C GLY A 20 47.90 -10.69 5.05
N LEU A 21 46.79 -10.66 5.77
CA LEU A 21 46.40 -9.52 6.59
C LEU A 21 47.58 -9.14 7.48
N THR A 22 47.89 -7.84 7.54
CA THR A 22 48.84 -7.33 8.54
C THR A 22 48.32 -7.67 9.95
N PRO A 23 49.17 -7.71 10.99
CA PRO A 23 48.72 -7.96 12.36
C PRO A 23 47.62 -7.00 12.82
N GLU A 24 47.65 -5.75 12.34
CA GLU A 24 46.62 -4.75 12.62
C GLU A 24 45.31 -5.06 11.90
N GLU A 25 45.34 -5.35 10.59
CA GLU A 25 44.14 -5.75 9.83
C GLU A 25 43.54 -7.08 10.34
N ALA A 26 44.38 -8.01 10.80
CA ALA A 26 43.92 -9.26 11.41
C ALA A 26 43.18 -9.01 12.73
N LYS A 27 43.70 -8.10 13.57
CA LYS A 27 43.06 -7.68 14.81
C LYS A 27 41.75 -6.92 14.56
N GLU A 28 41.73 -6.03 13.57
CA GLU A 28 40.49 -5.35 13.15
C GLU A 28 39.44 -6.34 12.63
N HIS A 29 39.86 -7.32 11.83
CA HIS A 29 38.98 -8.35 11.31
C HIS A 29 38.45 -9.29 12.42
N GLU A 30 39.27 -9.61 13.44
CA GLU A 30 38.79 -10.33 14.63
C GLU A 30 37.80 -9.50 15.45
N ALA A 31 38.08 -8.22 15.68
CA ALA A 31 37.17 -7.31 16.38
C ALA A 31 35.83 -7.15 15.64
N LEU A 32 35.85 -7.10 14.30
CA LEU A 32 34.64 -7.10 13.48
C LEU A 32 33.83 -8.40 13.64
N LYS A 33 34.50 -9.56 13.62
CA LYS A 33 33.83 -10.87 13.84
C LYS A 33 33.20 -10.97 15.22
N GLU A 34 33.90 -10.50 16.25
CA GLU A 34 33.40 -10.48 17.62
C GLU A 34 32.19 -9.56 17.74
N ARG A 35 32.28 -8.33 17.20
CA ARG A 35 31.16 -7.38 17.16
C ARG A 35 29.92 -7.96 16.48
N ARG A 36 30.09 -8.65 15.35
CA ARG A 36 29.00 -9.31 14.61
C ARG A 36 28.35 -10.42 15.44
N SER A 37 29.17 -11.26 16.05
CA SER A 37 28.70 -12.33 16.93
C SER A 37 27.95 -11.77 18.14
N SER A 38 28.44 -10.68 18.74
CA SER A 38 27.74 -9.98 19.83
C SER A 38 26.41 -9.36 19.40
N GLN A 39 26.32 -8.79 18.19
CA GLN A 39 25.06 -8.27 17.65
C GLN A 39 24.02 -9.37 17.49
N ILE A 40 24.37 -10.48 16.83
CA ILE A 40 23.47 -11.63 16.66
C ILE A 40 23.05 -12.19 18.02
N TYR A 41 24.01 -12.35 18.94
CA TYR A 41 23.75 -12.81 20.30
C TYR A 41 22.70 -11.94 21.01
N ASN A 42 22.91 -10.62 21.00
CA ASN A 42 22.01 -9.67 21.66
C ASN A 42 20.63 -9.66 21.00
N THR A 43 20.55 -9.76 19.67
CA THR A 43 19.27 -9.85 18.95
C THR A 43 18.49 -11.11 19.33
N ILE A 44 19.13 -12.28 19.38
CA ILE A 44 18.48 -13.53 19.82
C ILE A 44 18.05 -13.43 21.27
N ARG A 45 18.92 -12.91 22.15
CA ARG A 45 18.62 -12.72 23.58
C ARG A 45 17.40 -11.83 23.78
N ASN A 46 17.32 -10.71 23.06
CA ASN A 46 16.19 -9.80 23.11
C ASN A 46 14.91 -10.46 22.58
N THR A 47 15.00 -11.19 21.47
CA THR A 47 13.87 -11.93 20.90
C THR A 47 13.32 -12.95 21.89
N ARG A 48 14.19 -13.76 22.51
CA ARG A 48 13.80 -14.75 23.51
C ARG A 48 13.20 -14.13 24.77
N SER A 49 13.66 -12.94 25.17
CA SER A 49 13.04 -12.23 26.29
C SER A 49 11.61 -11.78 26.00
N LYS A 50 11.28 -11.55 24.73
CA LYS A 50 9.93 -11.18 24.25
C LYS A 50 9.06 -12.40 23.92
N SER A 51 9.68 -13.51 23.51
CA SER A 51 9.05 -14.75 23.08
C SER A 51 9.67 -15.93 23.82
N PRO A 52 9.14 -16.32 25.00
CA PRO A 52 9.71 -17.39 25.81
C PRO A 52 9.65 -18.76 25.13
N ASP A 53 8.80 -18.93 24.11
CA ASP A 53 8.65 -20.16 23.32
C ASP A 53 9.77 -20.36 22.29
N THR A 54 10.65 -19.38 22.07
CA THR A 54 11.79 -19.51 21.16
C THR A 54 12.75 -20.59 21.65
N VAL A 55 12.98 -21.59 20.81
CA VAL A 55 13.82 -22.77 21.09
C VAL A 55 15.30 -22.43 20.98
N MET A 56 15.67 -21.60 20.01
CA MET A 56 17.04 -21.18 19.74
C MET A 56 17.64 -20.40 20.90
N THR A 57 18.74 -20.92 21.44
CA THR A 57 19.56 -20.16 22.37
C THR A 57 20.49 -19.20 21.62
N PRO A 58 20.87 -18.06 22.23
CA PRO A 58 21.85 -17.15 21.64
C PRO A 58 23.15 -17.85 21.21
N GLU A 59 23.64 -18.79 22.02
CA GLU A 59 24.87 -19.54 21.74
C GLU A 59 24.69 -20.48 20.54
N ALA A 60 23.54 -21.16 20.44
CA ALA A 60 23.22 -22.05 19.32
C ALA A 60 23.11 -21.26 18.01
N GLY A 61 22.43 -20.11 18.03
CA GLY A 61 22.29 -19.26 16.84
C GLY A 61 23.62 -18.69 16.35
N VAL A 62 24.45 -18.12 17.24
CA VAL A 62 25.78 -17.61 16.86
C VAL A 62 26.67 -18.73 16.30
N LYS A 63 26.66 -19.90 16.95
CA LYS A 63 27.42 -21.07 16.47
C LYS A 63 26.94 -21.53 15.10
N PHE A 64 25.63 -21.64 14.91
CA PHE A 64 25.03 -22.02 13.63
C PHE A 64 25.46 -21.05 12.51
N VAL A 65 25.38 -19.74 12.74
CA VAL A 65 25.80 -18.74 11.74
C VAL A 65 27.28 -18.88 11.42
N ALA A 66 28.15 -19.04 12.42
CA ALA A 66 29.59 -19.20 12.21
C ALA A 66 29.93 -20.47 11.43
N ASP A 67 29.26 -21.59 11.71
CA ASP A 67 29.46 -22.85 11.01
C ASP A 67 28.86 -22.83 9.60
N PHE A 68 27.69 -22.20 9.41
CA PHE A 68 27.10 -22.00 8.10
C PHE A 68 27.95 -21.06 7.22
N ALA A 69 28.55 -20.01 7.79
CA ALA A 69 29.44 -19.10 7.07
C ALA A 69 30.65 -19.85 6.47
N LYS A 70 31.21 -20.84 7.17
CA LYS A 70 32.27 -21.71 6.63
C LYS A 70 31.80 -22.51 5.42
N LEU A 71 30.57 -23.06 5.48
CA LEU A 71 29.95 -23.76 4.34
C LEU A 71 29.69 -22.80 3.17
N ALA A 72 29.22 -21.59 3.46
CA ALA A 72 28.96 -20.55 2.47
C ALA A 72 30.25 -20.14 1.73
N ASP A 73 31.34 -19.93 2.47
CA ASP A 73 32.66 -19.62 1.91
C ASP A 73 33.23 -20.77 1.07
N ALA A 74 33.09 -22.01 1.53
CA ALA A 74 33.50 -23.19 0.78
C ALA A 74 32.70 -23.35 -0.53
N ALA A 75 31.48 -22.82 -0.57
CA ALA A 75 30.59 -22.83 -1.73
C ALA A 75 30.60 -21.51 -2.53
N ARG A 76 31.64 -20.67 -2.42
CA ARG A 76 31.79 -19.47 -3.26
C ARG A 76 31.68 -19.81 -4.75
N GLY A 77 30.88 -19.03 -5.48
CA GLY A 77 30.57 -19.23 -6.90
C GLY A 77 29.43 -20.21 -7.20
N ARG A 78 28.74 -20.73 -6.19
CA ARG A 78 27.44 -21.43 -6.30
C ARG A 78 26.37 -20.64 -5.54
N ASN A 79 25.08 -20.83 -5.81
CA ASN A 79 24.03 -20.17 -5.02
C ASN A 79 23.74 -20.93 -3.71
N VAL A 80 23.97 -22.24 -3.71
CA VAL A 80 23.56 -23.17 -2.65
C VAL A 80 24.80 -23.84 -2.04
N VAL A 81 24.80 -24.07 -0.73
CA VAL A 81 25.84 -24.89 -0.06
C VAL A 81 25.53 -26.39 -0.25
N ASP A 82 26.41 -27.27 0.21
CA ASP A 82 26.10 -28.70 0.16
C ASP A 82 24.88 -29.02 1.05
N LEU A 83 23.84 -29.62 0.46
CA LEU A 83 22.57 -29.85 1.14
C LEU A 83 22.67 -30.92 2.24
N VAL A 84 23.61 -31.87 2.12
CA VAL A 84 23.82 -32.90 3.15
C VAL A 84 24.45 -32.24 4.36
N GLN A 85 25.51 -31.46 4.16
CA GLN A 85 26.18 -30.71 5.22
C GLN A 85 25.24 -29.69 5.89
N TYR A 86 24.39 -29.03 5.11
CA TYR A 86 23.38 -28.12 5.66
C TYR A 86 22.36 -28.84 6.54
N ARG A 87 21.82 -29.98 6.09
CA ARG A 87 20.86 -30.77 6.89
C ARG A 87 21.48 -31.31 8.17
N GLU A 88 22.73 -31.73 8.12
CA GLU A 88 23.49 -32.14 9.29
C GLU A 88 23.69 -30.97 10.27
N LEU A 89 24.01 -29.78 9.76
CA LEU A 89 24.17 -28.58 10.56
C LEU A 89 22.85 -28.18 11.26
N VAL A 90 21.73 -28.14 10.54
CA VAL A 90 20.42 -27.82 11.12
C VAL A 90 20.03 -28.85 12.20
N ARG A 91 20.21 -30.14 11.91
CA ARG A 91 19.94 -31.22 12.87
C ARG A 91 20.82 -31.13 14.12
N ALA A 92 22.10 -30.83 13.95
CA ALA A 92 23.04 -30.71 15.06
C ALA A 92 22.79 -29.46 15.92
N ALA A 93 22.30 -28.37 15.30
CA ALA A 93 21.95 -27.14 16.00
C ALA A 93 20.63 -27.27 16.79
N GLY A 94 19.71 -28.16 16.37
CA GLY A 94 18.43 -28.35 17.02
C GLY A 94 17.49 -27.14 16.90
N ILE A 95 17.75 -26.25 15.93
CA ILE A 95 16.98 -25.02 15.72
C ILE A 95 15.83 -25.31 14.74
N PRO A 96 14.57 -24.97 15.08
CA PRO A 96 13.44 -25.07 14.16
C PRO A 96 13.68 -24.27 12.87
N LEU A 97 13.17 -24.76 11.74
CA LEU A 97 13.39 -24.11 10.43
C LEU A 97 12.88 -22.66 10.38
N ASP A 98 11.79 -22.34 11.07
CA ASP A 98 11.24 -20.98 11.12
C ASP A 98 12.15 -20.02 11.90
N GLU A 99 12.85 -20.53 12.93
CA GLU A 99 13.85 -19.74 13.66
C GLU A 99 15.16 -19.59 12.86
N VAL A 100 15.51 -20.59 12.03
CA VAL A 100 16.57 -20.43 11.02
C VAL A 100 16.19 -19.38 9.98
N ALA A 101 14.92 -19.28 9.60
CA ALA A 101 14.42 -18.22 8.72
C ALA A 101 14.55 -16.83 9.36
N ALA A 102 14.31 -16.71 10.67
CA ALA A 102 14.54 -15.46 11.40
C ALA A 102 16.03 -15.08 11.43
N LEU A 103 16.93 -16.03 11.69
CA LEU A 103 18.38 -15.79 11.56
C LEU A 103 18.77 -15.33 10.16
N GLN A 104 18.25 -16.03 9.14
CA GLN A 104 18.46 -15.67 7.74
C GLN A 104 18.03 -14.24 7.50
N HIS A 105 16.86 -13.84 7.98
CA HIS A 105 16.36 -12.48 7.87
C HIS A 105 17.35 -11.49 8.48
N TRP A 106 17.75 -11.64 9.74
CA TRP A 106 18.69 -10.71 10.40
C TRP A 106 20.03 -10.59 9.67
N LEU A 107 20.56 -11.69 9.11
CA LEU A 107 21.80 -11.66 8.34
C LEU A 107 21.69 -10.84 7.05
N MET A 108 20.50 -10.71 6.46
CA MET A 108 20.30 -9.89 5.25
C MET A 108 20.49 -8.39 5.49
N PHE A 109 20.26 -7.91 6.73
CA PHE A 109 20.34 -6.49 7.09
C PHE A 109 21.69 -6.10 7.70
N GLY A 110 22.50 -7.07 8.11
CA GLY A 110 23.84 -6.81 8.63
C GLY A 110 24.94 -6.90 7.59
N ASP A 111 26.18 -6.72 8.05
CA ASP A 111 27.41 -6.89 7.26
C ASP A 111 27.56 -8.30 6.64
N ASP A 112 26.82 -9.29 7.16
CA ASP A 112 26.87 -10.69 6.72
C ASP A 112 25.81 -11.04 5.67
N SER A 113 25.34 -10.05 4.90
CA SER A 113 24.30 -10.25 3.86
C SER A 113 24.63 -11.33 2.82
N PHE A 114 25.91 -11.57 2.53
CA PHE A 114 26.33 -12.71 1.71
C PHE A 114 25.92 -14.06 2.34
N VAL A 115 26.14 -14.23 3.64
CA VAL A 115 25.78 -15.43 4.40
C VAL A 115 24.26 -15.56 4.48
N GLY A 116 23.55 -14.46 4.75
CA GLY A 116 22.09 -14.42 4.76
C GLY A 116 21.47 -14.84 3.42
N LYS A 117 22.00 -14.36 2.30
CA LYS A 117 21.55 -14.74 0.95
C LYS A 117 21.81 -16.22 0.69
N LYS A 118 23.02 -16.69 0.99
CA LYS A 118 23.37 -18.11 0.85
C LYS A 118 22.46 -19.02 1.66
N LEU A 119 22.10 -18.59 2.87
CA LEU A 119 21.17 -19.32 3.72
C LEU A 119 19.78 -19.38 3.08
N LEU A 120 19.26 -18.27 2.57
CA LEU A 120 17.98 -18.21 1.87
C LEU A 120 17.89 -19.18 0.68
N PHE A 121 18.87 -19.13 -0.24
CA PHE A 121 18.92 -20.03 -1.39
C PHE A 121 19.08 -21.50 -0.98
N THR A 122 19.87 -21.76 0.07
CA THR A 122 20.04 -23.12 0.59
C THR A 122 18.75 -23.65 1.23
N MET A 123 18.04 -22.80 1.99
CA MET A 123 16.74 -23.14 2.57
C MET A 123 15.73 -23.48 1.48
N SER A 124 15.61 -22.64 0.45
CA SER A 124 14.77 -22.92 -0.72
C SER A 124 15.16 -24.28 -1.33
N ALA A 125 16.45 -24.49 -1.63
CA ALA A 125 16.95 -25.73 -2.21
C ALA A 125 16.71 -26.97 -1.33
N SER A 126 16.69 -26.81 -0.01
CA SER A 126 16.40 -27.87 0.95
C SER A 126 14.92 -28.29 1.01
N GLY A 127 14.01 -27.47 0.44
CA GLY A 127 12.57 -27.71 0.40
C GLY A 127 11.74 -26.74 1.25
N TYR A 128 12.34 -25.67 1.80
CA TYR A 128 11.58 -24.67 2.55
C TYR A 128 10.82 -23.75 1.59
N GLU A 129 9.50 -23.86 1.60
CA GLU A 129 8.60 -23.20 0.65
C GLU A 129 8.68 -21.67 0.74
N GLU A 130 8.68 -21.12 1.96
CA GLU A 130 8.68 -19.66 2.18
C GLU A 130 9.95 -19.01 1.62
N ALA A 131 11.11 -19.67 1.73
CA ALA A 131 12.33 -19.17 1.10
C ALA A 131 12.20 -19.09 -0.43
N THR A 132 11.51 -20.04 -1.06
CA THR A 132 11.26 -20.03 -2.50
C THR A 132 10.35 -18.88 -2.90
N ILE A 133 9.25 -18.69 -2.15
CA ILE A 133 8.31 -17.57 -2.32
C ILE A 133 9.06 -16.24 -2.20
N ARG A 134 9.86 -16.05 -1.14
CA ARG A 134 10.61 -14.82 -0.90
C ARG A 134 11.63 -14.51 -2.00
N ILE A 135 12.41 -15.51 -2.46
CA ILE A 135 13.36 -15.31 -3.58
C ILE A 135 12.61 -14.85 -4.83
N CYS A 136 11.50 -15.52 -5.16
CA CYS A 136 10.72 -15.21 -6.36
C CYS A 136 10.00 -13.86 -6.25
N ASN A 137 9.51 -13.47 -5.06
CA ASN A 137 8.88 -12.16 -4.86
C ASN A 137 9.92 -11.04 -5.00
N HIS A 138 11.10 -11.19 -4.40
CA HIS A 138 12.19 -10.24 -4.63
C HIS A 138 12.59 -10.13 -6.10
N ALA A 139 12.57 -11.24 -6.85
CA ALA A 139 12.85 -11.21 -8.28
C ALA A 139 11.74 -10.49 -9.07
N LEU A 140 10.48 -10.66 -8.67
CA LEU A 140 9.35 -9.93 -9.24
C LEU A 140 9.46 -8.42 -8.98
N LEU A 141 9.71 -8.01 -7.73
CA LEU A 141 9.92 -6.60 -7.39
C LEU A 141 11.11 -6.01 -8.13
N GLY A 142 12.24 -6.73 -8.19
CA GLY A 142 13.43 -6.32 -8.92
C GLY A 142 13.23 -6.23 -10.44
N SER A 143 12.24 -6.95 -10.99
CA SER A 143 11.94 -6.94 -12.41
C SER A 143 11.41 -5.59 -12.92
N LYS A 144 10.81 -4.78 -12.04
CA LYS A 144 10.37 -3.42 -12.36
C LYS A 144 11.55 -2.54 -12.80
N ALA A 145 12.71 -2.69 -12.17
CA ALA A 145 13.94 -1.99 -12.56
C ALA A 145 14.74 -2.76 -13.64
N ARG A 146 14.68 -4.10 -13.63
CA ARG A 146 15.43 -4.98 -14.53
C ARG A 146 14.52 -6.05 -15.12
N PRO A 147 13.81 -5.77 -16.24
CA PRO A 147 12.79 -6.68 -16.80
C PRO A 147 13.28 -8.09 -17.13
N GLN A 148 14.58 -8.27 -17.39
CA GLN A 148 15.18 -9.57 -17.69
C GLN A 148 15.41 -10.45 -16.45
N LEU A 149 15.25 -9.92 -15.24
CA LEU A 149 15.51 -10.65 -13.99
C LEU A 149 14.62 -11.90 -13.87
N LEU A 150 13.35 -11.80 -14.25
CA LEU A 150 12.39 -12.92 -14.24
C LEU A 150 12.74 -14.06 -15.20
N ARG A 151 13.62 -13.79 -16.18
CA ARG A 151 14.12 -14.75 -17.18
C ARG A 151 15.57 -15.14 -16.92
N SER A 152 16.17 -14.64 -15.84
CA SER A 152 17.58 -14.88 -15.54
C SER A 152 17.82 -16.33 -15.11
N ALA A 153 19.00 -16.86 -15.46
CA ALA A 153 19.42 -18.18 -15.02
C ALA A 153 19.55 -18.28 -13.48
N GLU A 154 19.68 -17.14 -12.80
CA GLU A 154 19.89 -17.05 -11.35
C GLU A 154 18.67 -17.49 -10.53
N ILE A 155 17.46 -17.29 -11.05
CA ILE A 155 16.21 -17.63 -10.37
C ILE A 155 15.44 -18.78 -11.02
N ASN A 156 15.93 -19.30 -12.16
CA ASN A 156 15.20 -20.29 -12.94
C ASN A 156 14.91 -21.57 -12.15
N PHE A 157 15.81 -21.94 -11.23
CA PHE A 157 15.62 -23.11 -10.38
C PHE A 157 14.50 -22.90 -9.37
N GLU A 158 14.51 -21.76 -8.67
CA GLU A 158 13.51 -21.36 -7.69
C GLU A 158 12.15 -21.15 -8.35
N ARG A 159 12.13 -20.58 -9.55
CA ARG A 159 10.93 -20.48 -10.40
C ARG A 159 10.34 -21.84 -10.77
N GLY A 160 11.19 -22.82 -11.07
CA GLY A 160 10.75 -24.20 -11.31
C GLY A 160 10.04 -24.78 -10.09
N ARG A 161 10.59 -24.55 -8.89
CA ARG A 161 9.97 -24.97 -7.62
C ARG A 161 8.68 -24.24 -7.32
N LEU A 162 8.63 -22.92 -7.53
CA LEU A 162 7.42 -22.13 -7.34
C LEU A 162 6.27 -22.67 -8.21
N ARG A 163 6.55 -23.00 -9.47
CA ARG A 163 5.56 -23.64 -10.36
C ARG A 163 5.11 -25.01 -9.87
N GLU A 164 6.03 -25.82 -9.35
CA GLU A 164 5.69 -27.11 -8.77
C GLU A 164 4.77 -26.95 -7.53
N MET A 165 5.10 -25.99 -6.66
CA MET A 165 4.30 -25.66 -5.47
C MET A 165 2.91 -25.15 -5.85
N ALA A 166 2.84 -24.20 -6.79
CA ALA A 166 1.58 -23.67 -7.30
C ALA A 166 0.74 -24.77 -7.98
N GLY A 167 1.37 -25.66 -8.76
CA GLY A 167 0.69 -26.77 -9.44
C GLY A 167 0.14 -27.85 -8.50
N LYS A 168 0.71 -28.00 -7.29
CA LYS A 168 0.14 -28.87 -6.24
C LYS A 168 -1.11 -28.27 -5.60
N GLY A 169 -1.30 -26.96 -5.67
CA GLY A 169 -2.47 -26.26 -5.11
C GLY A 169 -2.54 -26.21 -3.58
N VAL A 170 -1.48 -26.63 -2.87
CA VAL A 170 -1.47 -26.66 -1.40
C VAL A 170 -1.16 -25.29 -0.81
N ASN A 171 -0.25 -24.55 -1.44
CA ASN A 171 0.20 -23.25 -0.97
C ASN A 171 -0.37 -22.14 -1.88
N PHE A 172 -1.45 -21.50 -1.43
CA PHE A 172 -2.14 -20.49 -2.22
C PHE A 172 -1.26 -19.26 -2.50
N ARG A 173 -0.38 -18.86 -1.56
CA ARG A 173 0.57 -17.74 -1.76
C ARG A 173 1.54 -18.03 -2.91
N ALA A 174 1.96 -19.29 -3.07
CA ALA A 174 2.77 -19.71 -4.22
C ALA A 174 2.01 -19.55 -5.55
N MET A 175 0.70 -19.85 -5.55
CA MET A 175 -0.17 -19.65 -6.72
C MET A 175 -0.35 -18.17 -7.04
N VAL A 176 -0.57 -17.33 -6.02
CA VAL A 176 -0.67 -15.87 -6.18
C VAL A 176 0.61 -15.31 -6.79
N LEU A 177 1.76 -15.68 -6.25
CA LEU A 177 3.05 -15.21 -6.74
C LEU A 177 3.37 -15.70 -8.16
N GLU A 178 3.13 -16.98 -8.47
CA GLU A 178 3.31 -17.48 -9.85
C GLU A 178 2.36 -16.77 -10.81
N GLY A 179 1.12 -16.47 -10.40
CA GLY A 179 0.19 -15.66 -11.19
C GLY A 179 0.70 -14.24 -11.44
N LYS A 180 1.25 -13.56 -10.42
CA LYS A 180 1.88 -12.24 -10.57
C LYS A 180 3.06 -12.29 -11.54
N ILE A 181 3.91 -13.31 -11.44
CA ILE A 181 5.03 -13.50 -12.37
C ILE A 181 4.53 -13.85 -13.79
N ALA A 182 3.47 -14.65 -13.92
CA ALA A 182 2.85 -14.98 -15.20
C ALA A 182 2.30 -13.73 -15.89
N ARG A 183 1.58 -12.86 -15.15
CA ARG A 183 1.11 -11.55 -15.65
C ARG A 183 2.28 -10.68 -16.12
N ALA A 184 3.35 -10.57 -15.32
CA ALA A 184 4.55 -9.81 -15.69
C ALA A 184 5.25 -10.36 -16.95
N LEU A 185 5.05 -11.64 -17.28
CA LEU A 185 5.57 -12.27 -18.49
C LEU A 185 4.58 -12.28 -19.68
N GLY A 186 3.40 -11.66 -19.53
CA GLY A 186 2.36 -11.58 -20.56
C GLY A 186 1.46 -12.82 -20.66
N GLN A 187 1.45 -13.69 -19.65
CA GLN A 187 0.65 -14.91 -19.58
C GLN A 187 -0.62 -14.69 -18.75
N GLU A 188 -1.48 -13.76 -19.20
CA GLU A 188 -2.64 -13.31 -18.42
C GLU A 188 -3.66 -14.43 -18.10
N ASP A 189 -4.01 -15.30 -19.06
CA ASP A 189 -5.01 -16.36 -18.83
C ASP A 189 -4.53 -17.37 -17.77
N TYR A 190 -3.23 -17.65 -17.77
CA TYR A 190 -2.63 -18.52 -16.76
C TYR A 190 -2.61 -17.86 -15.38
N ALA A 191 -2.36 -16.55 -15.32
CA ALA A 191 -2.43 -15.79 -14.06
C ALA A 191 -3.85 -15.82 -13.47
N LEU A 192 -4.87 -15.58 -14.29
CA LEU A 192 -6.28 -15.62 -13.86
C LEU A 192 -6.66 -17.00 -13.31
N GLN A 193 -6.28 -18.07 -14.01
CA GLN A 193 -6.55 -19.44 -13.57
C GLN A 193 -5.92 -19.71 -12.19
N LEU A 194 -4.67 -19.32 -11.97
CA LEU A 194 -3.99 -19.51 -10.69
C LEU A 194 -4.65 -18.73 -9.56
N TRP A 195 -5.00 -17.47 -9.79
CA TRP A 195 -5.65 -16.64 -8.77
C TRP A 195 -7.06 -17.13 -8.43
N GLU A 196 -7.85 -17.52 -9.43
CA GLU A 196 -9.18 -18.13 -9.21
C GLU A 196 -9.09 -19.40 -8.36
N GLN A 197 -8.09 -20.26 -8.61
CA GLN A 197 -7.88 -21.45 -7.81
C GLN A 197 -7.37 -21.14 -6.39
N ALA A 198 -6.63 -20.04 -6.21
CA ALA A 198 -6.12 -19.61 -4.92
C ALA A 198 -7.20 -18.99 -4.00
N MET A 199 -8.30 -18.48 -4.57
CA MET A 199 -9.33 -17.71 -3.86
C MET A 199 -9.88 -18.41 -2.61
N SER A 200 -10.33 -19.66 -2.72
CA SER A 200 -10.99 -20.36 -1.61
C SER A 200 -10.04 -20.62 -0.44
N ALA A 201 -8.79 -20.97 -0.73
CA ALA A 201 -7.75 -21.18 0.26
C ALA A 201 -7.34 -19.85 0.94
N ALA A 202 -7.28 -18.75 0.18
CA ALA A 202 -7.00 -17.42 0.71
C ALA A 202 -8.11 -16.92 1.66
N VAL A 203 -9.38 -17.10 1.29
CA VAL A 203 -10.53 -16.78 2.15
C VAL A 203 -10.48 -17.58 3.45
N ALA A 204 -10.31 -18.90 3.35
CA ALA A 204 -10.23 -19.76 4.53
C ALA A 204 -9.05 -19.40 5.46
N GLN A 205 -7.95 -18.90 4.91
CA GLN A 205 -6.82 -18.41 5.71
C GLN A 205 -7.15 -17.08 6.40
N SER A 206 -7.72 -16.11 5.67
CA SER A 206 -8.13 -14.82 6.21
C SER A 206 -9.15 -14.95 7.35
N GLU A 207 -10.13 -15.85 7.22
CA GLU A 207 -11.11 -16.16 8.28
C GLU A 207 -10.44 -16.74 9.53
N ARG A 208 -9.45 -17.63 9.38
CA ARG A 208 -8.68 -18.16 10.51
C ARG A 208 -7.86 -17.07 11.19
N ASP A 209 -7.23 -16.19 10.42
CA ASP A 209 -6.41 -15.11 10.95
C ASP A 209 -7.28 -14.04 11.63
N ALA A 210 -8.48 -13.78 11.13
CA ALA A 210 -9.48 -12.93 11.79
C ALA A 210 -9.96 -13.55 13.12
N ALA A 211 -10.27 -14.86 13.13
CA ALA A 211 -10.64 -15.57 14.35
C ALA A 211 -9.51 -15.59 15.39
N ALA A 212 -8.26 -15.77 14.95
CA ALA A 212 -7.09 -15.71 15.82
C ALA A 212 -6.87 -14.31 16.42
N ARG A 213 -7.04 -13.26 15.60
CA ARG A 213 -6.98 -11.85 16.06
C ARG A 213 -8.03 -11.55 17.13
N ALA A 214 -9.26 -12.05 16.97
CA ALA A 214 -10.33 -11.88 17.95
C ALA A 214 -10.03 -12.55 19.30
N LEU A 215 -9.26 -13.64 19.30
CA LEU A 215 -8.93 -14.38 20.52
C LEU A 215 -7.73 -13.81 21.30
N SER A 216 -6.82 -13.05 20.65
CA SER A 216 -5.72 -12.38 21.36
C SER A 216 -5.16 -11.16 20.61
N PRO A 217 -5.66 -9.95 20.91
CA PRO A 217 -5.18 -8.71 20.30
C PRO A 217 -3.71 -8.39 20.63
N LEU A 218 -3.20 -8.82 21.79
CA LEU A 218 -1.89 -8.44 22.33
C LEU A 218 -0.70 -9.27 21.80
N LEU A 219 -0.95 -10.40 21.12
CA LEU A 219 0.11 -11.32 20.66
C LEU A 219 0.60 -11.03 19.23
N ASN A 220 -0.19 -10.38 18.38
CA ASN A 220 0.13 -10.25 16.94
C ASN A 220 1.02 -9.06 16.57
N ASP A 221 1.04 -7.98 17.37
CA ASP A 221 2.01 -6.88 17.20
C ASP A 221 3.47 -7.37 17.34
N ARG A 222 3.69 -8.53 17.99
CA ARG A 222 5.03 -9.08 18.24
C ARG A 222 5.65 -9.75 17.02
N VAL A 223 4.86 -10.27 16.08
CA VAL A 223 5.36 -10.97 14.89
C VAL A 223 5.62 -9.99 13.75
N VAL A 224 4.76 -8.98 13.58
CA VAL A 224 4.93 -7.92 12.56
C VAL A 224 6.21 -7.10 12.79
N VAL A 225 6.51 -6.76 14.06
CA VAL A 225 7.72 -6.01 14.45
C VAL A 225 9.03 -6.81 14.26
N LEU A 226 8.96 -8.15 14.23
CA LEU A 226 10.14 -9.01 14.10
C LEU A 226 10.50 -9.34 12.65
N PHE A 227 9.55 -9.19 11.72
CA PHE A 227 9.68 -9.73 10.36
C PHE A 227 9.64 -8.72 9.22
N GLY A 228 9.34 -7.44 9.46
CA GLY A 228 9.50 -6.34 8.47
C GLY A 228 9.11 -6.72 7.03
N SER A 229 10.09 -7.06 6.19
CA SER A 229 9.86 -7.49 4.79
C SER A 229 9.01 -8.76 4.63
N ALA A 230 9.05 -9.71 5.57
CA ALA A 230 8.21 -10.91 5.53
C ALA A 230 6.75 -10.60 5.90
N ALA A 231 6.48 -9.53 6.66
CA ALA A 231 5.10 -9.06 6.88
C ALA A 231 4.49 -8.52 5.57
N ARG A 232 5.31 -7.86 4.74
CA ARG A 232 4.92 -7.39 3.40
C ARG A 232 4.67 -8.53 2.40
N ASP A 233 5.57 -9.52 2.33
CA ASP A 233 5.37 -10.72 1.49
C ASP A 233 4.13 -11.54 1.91
N LEU A 234 3.76 -11.47 3.20
CA LEU A 234 2.55 -12.11 3.73
C LEU A 234 1.30 -11.35 3.29
N SER A 235 1.29 -10.01 3.39
CA SER A 235 0.14 -9.19 3.01
C SER A 235 -0.07 -9.08 1.49
N GLU A 236 1.00 -8.95 0.70
CA GLU A 236 0.88 -8.81 -0.77
C GLU A 236 0.42 -10.09 -1.47
N LEU A 237 0.69 -11.25 -0.87
CA LEU A 237 0.37 -12.56 -1.46
C LEU A 237 -0.89 -13.19 -0.85
N SER A 238 -1.51 -12.54 0.14
CA SER A 238 -2.74 -13.00 0.79
C SER A 238 -4.02 -12.61 0.06
N SER A 239 -3.95 -11.67 -0.88
CA SER A 239 -5.13 -11.02 -1.47
C SER A 239 -5.27 -11.25 -2.99
N PRO A 240 -5.49 -12.50 -3.47
CA PRO A 240 -5.67 -12.80 -4.90
C PRO A 240 -6.82 -12.03 -5.56
N TRP A 241 -7.84 -11.65 -4.79
CA TRP A 241 -8.99 -10.89 -5.26
C TRP A 241 -8.64 -9.50 -5.79
N VAL A 242 -7.60 -8.85 -5.25
CA VAL A 242 -7.15 -7.54 -5.73
C VAL A 242 -6.64 -7.66 -7.17
N ASP A 243 -5.70 -8.58 -7.40
CA ASP A 243 -5.11 -8.81 -8.72
C ASP A 243 -6.16 -9.29 -9.73
N LEU A 244 -7.09 -10.15 -9.29
CA LEU A 244 -8.23 -10.58 -10.10
C LEU A 244 -9.12 -9.42 -10.50
N THR A 245 -9.50 -8.56 -9.55
CA THR A 245 -10.33 -7.38 -9.81
C THR A 245 -9.68 -6.50 -10.87
N LEU A 246 -8.40 -6.14 -10.66
CA LEU A 246 -7.65 -5.28 -11.58
C LEU A 246 -7.55 -5.89 -12.98
N LEU A 247 -7.11 -7.15 -13.10
CA LEU A 247 -6.89 -7.75 -14.41
C LEU A 247 -8.21 -8.01 -15.17
N ARG A 248 -9.27 -8.39 -14.47
CA ARG A 248 -10.61 -8.58 -15.06
C ARG A 248 -11.20 -7.23 -15.49
N PHE A 249 -11.02 -6.18 -14.71
CA PHE A 249 -11.48 -4.84 -15.05
C PHE A 249 -10.71 -4.25 -16.25
N ASP A 250 -9.38 -4.43 -16.31
CA ASP A 250 -8.57 -4.08 -17.48
C ASP A 250 -9.07 -4.78 -18.76
N ARG A 251 -9.43 -6.06 -18.65
CA ARG A 251 -10.00 -6.83 -19.77
C ARG A 251 -11.38 -6.33 -20.16
N TYR A 252 -12.23 -6.00 -19.19
CA TYR A 252 -13.53 -5.38 -19.43
C TYR A 252 -13.36 -4.10 -20.25
N ALA A 253 -12.48 -3.18 -19.84
CA ALA A 253 -12.23 -1.93 -20.56
C ALA A 253 -11.81 -2.18 -22.02
N ARG A 254 -10.81 -3.05 -22.25
CA ARG A 254 -10.36 -3.40 -23.61
C ARG A 254 -11.47 -4.03 -24.47
N LEU A 255 -12.28 -4.93 -23.90
CA LEU A 255 -13.38 -5.58 -24.63
C LEU A 255 -14.54 -4.63 -24.90
N SER A 256 -14.78 -3.67 -24.00
CA SER A 256 -15.77 -2.60 -24.17
C SER A 256 -15.38 -1.69 -25.33
N ASP A 257 -14.10 -1.28 -25.40
CA ASP A 257 -13.55 -0.51 -26.52
C ASP A 257 -13.66 -1.25 -27.86
N GLU A 258 -13.44 -2.57 -27.84
CA GLU A 258 -13.64 -3.45 -29.00
C GLU A 258 -15.11 -3.74 -29.34
N LYS A 259 -16.06 -3.18 -28.59
CA LYS A 259 -17.52 -3.38 -28.73
C LYS A 259 -17.97 -4.85 -28.58
N LYS A 260 -17.21 -5.66 -27.84
CA LYS A 260 -17.54 -7.05 -27.50
C LYS A 260 -18.38 -7.13 -26.24
N VAL A 261 -19.59 -6.57 -26.31
CA VAL A 261 -20.46 -6.28 -25.15
C VAL A 261 -20.68 -7.49 -24.23
N SER A 262 -21.02 -8.66 -24.77
CA SER A 262 -21.31 -9.85 -23.96
C SER A 262 -20.10 -10.36 -23.17
N LEU A 263 -18.91 -10.32 -23.77
CA LEU A 263 -17.67 -10.70 -23.10
C LEU A 263 -17.23 -9.64 -22.09
N ALA A 264 -17.38 -8.36 -22.43
CA ALA A 264 -17.08 -7.26 -21.53
C ALA A 264 -17.92 -7.36 -20.25
N LEU A 265 -19.23 -7.55 -20.36
CA LEU A 265 -20.12 -7.72 -19.20
C LEU A 265 -19.75 -8.94 -18.35
N ALA A 266 -19.35 -10.05 -18.97
CA ALA A 266 -18.92 -11.23 -18.23
C ALA A 266 -17.63 -10.98 -17.42
N GLU A 267 -16.69 -10.22 -17.98
CA GLU A 267 -15.46 -9.84 -17.27
C GLU A 267 -15.74 -8.81 -16.17
N TYR A 268 -16.64 -7.86 -16.40
CA TYR A 268 -17.11 -6.90 -15.40
C TYR A 268 -17.71 -7.60 -14.17
N GLU A 269 -18.60 -8.58 -14.38
CA GLU A 269 -19.21 -9.31 -13.27
C GLU A 269 -18.21 -10.17 -12.51
N ARG A 270 -17.24 -10.77 -13.19
CA ARG A 270 -16.15 -11.50 -12.52
C ARG A 270 -15.24 -10.57 -11.71
N ALA A 271 -14.95 -9.38 -12.23
CA ALA A 271 -14.21 -8.35 -11.49
C ALA A 271 -14.98 -7.94 -10.23
N ARG A 272 -16.29 -7.71 -10.36
CA ARG A 272 -17.18 -7.36 -9.24
C ARG A 272 -17.20 -8.45 -8.17
N GLN A 273 -17.36 -9.71 -8.55
CA GLN A 273 -17.36 -10.85 -7.61
C GLN A 273 -16.04 -11.00 -6.84
N ALA A 274 -14.90 -10.79 -7.51
CA ALA A 274 -13.60 -10.80 -6.87
C ALA A 274 -13.50 -9.65 -5.84
N MET A 275 -13.85 -8.43 -6.25
CA MET A 275 -13.90 -7.26 -5.37
C MET A 275 -14.81 -7.47 -4.15
N GLU A 276 -16.02 -7.98 -4.35
CA GLU A 276 -16.98 -8.26 -3.27
C GLU A 276 -16.45 -9.32 -2.29
N THR A 277 -15.62 -10.25 -2.77
CA THR A 277 -14.94 -11.21 -1.89
C THR A 277 -13.87 -10.54 -1.04
N GLY A 278 -13.07 -9.63 -1.61
CA GLY A 278 -12.10 -8.85 -0.87
C GLY A 278 -12.74 -7.92 0.16
N CYS A 279 -13.84 -7.23 -0.20
CA CYS A 279 -14.61 -6.41 0.73
C CYS A 279 -15.14 -7.20 1.92
N ARG A 280 -15.64 -8.44 1.70
CA ARG A 280 -16.07 -9.33 2.80
C ARG A 280 -14.93 -9.75 3.73
N MET A 281 -13.70 -9.67 3.24
CA MET A 281 -12.49 -9.94 4.02
C MET A 281 -11.86 -8.68 4.62
N ASP A 282 -12.58 -7.55 4.56
CA ASP A 282 -12.15 -6.23 5.06
C ASP A 282 -10.82 -5.78 4.44
N ASP A 283 -10.59 -6.14 3.17
CA ASP A 283 -9.39 -5.78 2.41
C ASP A 283 -9.44 -4.30 1.95
N PRO A 284 -8.47 -3.45 2.35
CA PRO A 284 -8.53 -2.01 2.06
C PRO A 284 -8.51 -1.66 0.58
N GLU A 285 -7.72 -2.37 -0.22
CA GLU A 285 -7.62 -2.13 -1.67
C GLU A 285 -8.92 -2.54 -2.39
N SER A 286 -9.55 -3.61 -1.93
CA SER A 286 -10.84 -4.07 -2.46
C SER A 286 -11.95 -3.07 -2.19
N HIS A 287 -11.99 -2.49 -0.99
CA HIS A 287 -12.90 -1.39 -0.68
C HIS A 287 -12.64 -0.15 -1.55
N TYR A 288 -11.37 0.21 -1.77
CA TYR A 288 -11.04 1.29 -2.69
C TYR A 288 -11.53 0.99 -4.12
N HIS A 289 -11.29 -0.22 -4.63
CA HIS A 289 -11.76 -0.64 -5.95
C HIS A 289 -13.29 -0.66 -6.06
N ALA A 290 -14.00 -1.05 -5.00
CA ALA A 290 -15.46 -0.97 -4.93
C ALA A 290 -15.94 0.45 -5.21
N ALA A 291 -15.37 1.43 -4.52
CA ALA A 291 -15.75 2.84 -4.65
C ALA A 291 -15.18 3.52 -5.91
N HIS A 292 -14.10 3.02 -6.49
CA HIS A 292 -13.44 3.66 -7.63
C HIS A 292 -13.87 3.10 -8.98
N PHE A 293 -13.93 1.77 -9.14
CA PHE A 293 -14.23 1.11 -10.42
C PHE A 293 -15.72 0.83 -10.62
N PHE A 294 -16.45 0.56 -9.53
CA PHE A 294 -17.87 0.19 -9.57
C PHE A 294 -18.76 1.35 -9.09
N ARG A 295 -18.29 2.58 -9.26
CA ARG A 295 -19.02 3.80 -8.92
C ARG A 295 -20.15 4.07 -9.90
N GLU A 296 -21.19 4.71 -9.38
CA GLU A 296 -22.22 5.29 -10.21
C GLU A 296 -21.69 6.59 -10.85
N THR A 297 -22.00 6.78 -12.13
CA THR A 297 -21.59 7.96 -12.90
C THR A 297 -22.81 8.60 -13.53
N THR A 298 -22.83 9.92 -13.53
CA THR A 298 -23.78 10.75 -14.29
C THR A 298 -23.51 10.68 -15.80
N ASP A 299 -24.41 11.26 -16.59
CA ASP A 299 -24.29 11.33 -18.06
C ASP A 299 -23.05 12.09 -18.55
N ASP A 300 -22.53 13.03 -17.76
CA ASP A 300 -21.29 13.77 -18.03
C ASP A 300 -20.01 13.03 -17.56
N GLY A 301 -20.17 11.85 -16.96
CA GLY A 301 -19.08 11.01 -16.45
C GLY A 301 -18.55 11.44 -15.08
N SER A 302 -19.15 12.43 -14.42
CA SER A 302 -18.83 12.75 -13.03
C SER A 302 -19.32 11.65 -12.07
N THR A 303 -18.71 11.58 -10.89
CA THR A 303 -19.02 10.53 -9.91
C THR A 303 -20.26 10.91 -9.11
N ILE A 304 -21.24 10.02 -9.07
CA ILE A 304 -22.38 10.12 -8.17
C ILE A 304 -21.91 9.62 -6.79
N TYR A 305 -21.87 10.52 -5.82
CA TYR A 305 -21.51 10.15 -4.45
C TYR A 305 -22.70 9.50 -3.75
N THR A 306 -22.60 8.20 -3.49
CA THR A 306 -23.60 7.42 -2.77
C THR A 306 -23.10 7.02 -1.37
N SER A 307 -24.01 6.56 -0.51
CA SER A 307 -23.70 6.02 0.81
C SER A 307 -22.75 4.82 0.71
N SER A 308 -22.93 3.97 -0.32
CA SER A 308 -22.03 2.86 -0.63
C SER A 308 -20.63 3.33 -1.01
N TRP A 309 -20.52 4.37 -1.85
CA TRP A 309 -19.23 4.98 -2.18
C TRP A 309 -18.54 5.50 -0.92
N LEU A 310 -19.24 6.26 -0.09
CA LEU A 310 -18.68 6.86 1.11
C LEU A 310 -18.25 5.80 2.15
N TYR A 311 -19.04 4.74 2.31
CA TYR A 311 -18.71 3.61 3.17
C TYR A 311 -17.40 2.94 2.74
N HIS A 312 -17.31 2.54 1.47
CA HIS A 312 -16.15 1.85 0.95
C HIS A 312 -14.91 2.74 0.95
N MET A 313 -15.04 4.00 0.58
CA MET A 313 -13.93 4.95 0.61
C MET A 313 -13.43 5.20 2.03
N THR A 314 -14.35 5.36 3.00
CA THR A 314 -14.01 5.54 4.42
C THR A 314 -13.31 4.32 5.00
N LYS A 315 -13.80 3.11 4.68
CA LYS A 315 -13.17 1.84 5.06
C LYS A 315 -11.74 1.74 4.54
N ALA A 316 -11.54 1.98 3.25
CA ALA A 316 -10.22 1.96 2.63
C ALA A 316 -9.27 2.99 3.26
N ALA A 317 -9.75 4.23 3.44
CA ALA A 317 -8.95 5.32 4.00
C ALA A 317 -8.60 5.10 5.48
N ALA A 318 -9.53 4.61 6.29
CA ALA A 318 -9.31 4.30 7.70
C ALA A 318 -8.25 3.19 7.89
N SER A 319 -8.17 2.27 6.93
CA SER A 319 -7.15 1.23 6.88
C SER A 319 -5.82 1.68 6.26
N GLY A 320 -5.65 2.99 6.00
CA GLY A 320 -4.40 3.59 5.54
C GLY A 320 -4.21 3.67 4.03
N GLN A 321 -5.24 3.36 3.22
CA GLN A 321 -5.14 3.47 1.76
C GLN A 321 -5.05 4.97 1.36
N PRO A 322 -3.95 5.42 0.72
CA PRO A 322 -3.68 6.84 0.53
C PRO A 322 -4.55 7.52 -0.54
N MET A 323 -4.89 6.83 -1.62
CA MET A 323 -5.75 7.38 -2.68
C MET A 323 -7.18 7.60 -2.18
N ALA A 324 -7.70 6.69 -1.35
CA ALA A 324 -9.00 6.76 -0.73
C ALA A 324 -9.07 7.94 0.24
N ALA A 325 -8.05 8.07 1.10
CA ALA A 325 -7.91 9.23 1.99
C ALA A 325 -7.83 10.54 1.19
N HIS A 326 -7.07 10.58 0.10
CA HIS A 326 -7.01 11.75 -0.77
C HIS A 326 -8.35 12.08 -1.45
N GLN A 327 -9.08 11.08 -1.95
CA GLN A 327 -10.40 11.28 -2.55
C GLN A 327 -11.43 11.75 -1.53
N LEU A 328 -11.38 11.27 -0.29
CA LEU A 328 -12.21 11.81 0.80
C LEU A 328 -11.83 13.24 1.17
N THR A 329 -10.55 13.59 1.14
CA THR A 329 -10.12 14.98 1.30
C THR A 329 -10.79 15.87 0.26
N MET A 330 -10.69 15.52 -1.03
CA MET A 330 -11.31 16.29 -2.10
C MET A 330 -12.83 16.37 -1.94
N PHE A 331 -13.47 15.22 -1.69
CA PHE A 331 -14.91 15.16 -1.47
C PHE A 331 -15.39 16.08 -0.35
N TYR A 332 -14.79 16.03 0.84
CA TYR A 332 -15.17 16.92 1.95
C TYR A 332 -14.74 18.38 1.73
N ALA A 333 -13.74 18.62 0.86
CA ALA A 333 -13.24 19.94 0.50
C ALA A 333 -13.98 20.59 -0.69
N GLU A 334 -14.85 19.88 -1.40
CA GLU A 334 -15.50 20.39 -2.62
C GLU A 334 -17.02 20.18 -2.61
N SER A 335 -17.54 19.24 -1.83
CA SER A 335 -18.97 18.91 -1.84
C SER A 335 -19.86 19.96 -1.17
N GLY A 336 -20.96 20.31 -1.84
CA GLY A 336 -22.03 21.17 -1.31
C GLY A 336 -23.03 20.41 -0.42
N TRP A 337 -24.17 21.02 -0.14
CA TRP A 337 -25.34 20.35 0.40
C TRP A 337 -26.41 20.19 -0.70
N LYS A 338 -27.03 19.03 -0.91
CA LYS A 338 -26.78 17.68 -0.36
C LYS A 338 -25.56 17.05 -1.07
N TYR A 339 -24.75 16.26 -0.37
CA TYR A 339 -23.51 15.66 -0.96
C TYR A 339 -23.55 14.13 -1.14
N ILE A 340 -24.66 13.49 -0.78
CA ILE A 340 -24.92 12.08 -1.06
C ILE A 340 -26.27 11.99 -1.75
N GLU A 341 -26.34 11.33 -2.90
CA GLU A 341 -27.52 11.33 -3.76
C GLU A 341 -28.59 10.31 -3.33
N ASP A 342 -28.18 9.17 -2.76
CA ASP A 342 -29.12 8.13 -2.34
C ASP A 342 -29.79 8.43 -0.99
N GLU A 343 -31.02 7.93 -0.85
CA GLU A 343 -31.82 8.10 0.36
C GLU A 343 -31.59 6.95 1.34
N PRO A 344 -31.43 7.25 2.64
CA PRO A 344 -31.33 6.21 3.65
C PRO A 344 -32.65 5.43 3.76
N PRO A 345 -32.60 4.13 4.09
CA PRO A 345 -33.79 3.33 4.38
C PRO A 345 -34.70 4.01 5.39
N ASP A 346 -36.01 3.94 5.17
CA ASP A 346 -37.01 4.65 5.98
C ASP A 346 -36.93 4.28 7.49
N HIS A 347 -36.41 3.10 7.84
CA HIS A 347 -36.21 2.67 9.24
C HIS A 347 -34.98 3.25 9.92
N LEU A 348 -34.05 3.86 9.18
CA LEU A 348 -32.85 4.52 9.71
C LEU A 348 -33.03 6.04 9.86
N LYS A 349 -34.12 6.59 9.33
CA LYS A 349 -34.49 8.00 9.47
C LYS A 349 -34.97 8.31 10.91
N PRO A 350 -34.58 9.43 11.52
CA PRO A 350 -33.96 10.57 10.88
C PRO A 350 -32.44 10.46 10.74
N THR A 351 -31.91 10.77 9.55
CA THR A 351 -30.48 10.96 9.31
C THR A 351 -30.21 12.38 8.78
N PRO A 352 -28.96 12.85 8.76
CA PRO A 352 -28.63 14.09 8.07
C PRO A 352 -28.96 14.08 6.56
N PHE A 353 -29.15 12.93 5.91
CA PHE A 353 -29.34 12.81 4.45
C PHE A 353 -30.80 12.82 4.00
N ASP A 354 -31.73 13.02 4.91
CA ASP A 354 -33.14 12.78 4.59
C ASP A 354 -33.69 13.88 3.68
N SER A 355 -33.92 13.61 2.39
CA SER A 355 -34.64 14.56 1.55
C SER A 355 -36.13 14.65 1.91
N TYR A 356 -36.67 13.62 2.58
CA TYR A 356 -38.07 13.55 3.03
C TYR A 356 -38.23 12.82 4.38
N PRO A 357 -39.28 13.14 5.16
CA PRO A 357 -39.48 12.56 6.50
C PRO A 357 -39.88 11.08 6.46
N ALA A 358 -39.51 10.33 7.51
CA ALA A 358 -39.92 8.94 7.66
C ALA A 358 -41.46 8.79 7.72
N PRO A 359 -42.04 7.70 7.18
CA PRO A 359 -43.46 7.41 7.33
C PRO A 359 -43.86 7.33 8.81
N LYS A 360 -45.05 7.83 9.16
CA LYS A 360 -45.56 7.76 10.54
C LYS A 360 -45.65 6.28 11.00
N GLY A 361 -44.79 5.88 11.94
CA GLY A 361 -44.77 4.52 12.51
C GLY A 361 -43.42 3.78 12.43
N SER A 362 -42.35 4.40 11.92
CA SER A 362 -41.00 3.84 11.95
C SER A 362 -40.31 4.10 13.31
N ASP A 363 -39.94 3.04 14.03
CA ASP A 363 -39.29 3.09 15.35
C ASP A 363 -37.81 3.52 15.26
N ALA A 364 -37.56 4.83 15.23
CA ALA A 364 -36.23 5.44 15.05
C ALA A 364 -35.42 5.64 16.36
N GLY A 365 -35.51 4.70 17.31
CA GLY A 365 -35.27 5.03 18.72
C GLY A 365 -33.83 5.06 19.25
N ASN A 366 -32.81 4.46 18.61
CA ASN A 366 -31.63 4.03 19.41
C ASN A 366 -30.23 4.03 18.77
N SER A 367 -29.91 4.87 17.76
CA SER A 367 -28.54 4.90 17.19
C SER A 367 -27.84 6.26 17.35
N GLY A 368 -27.10 6.43 18.45
CA GLY A 368 -26.18 7.56 18.61
C GLY A 368 -24.89 7.36 17.79
N PHE A 369 -24.35 8.43 17.23
CA PHE A 369 -23.13 8.44 16.40
C PHE A 369 -21.84 8.04 17.15
N LEU A 370 -21.63 8.57 18.36
CA LEU A 370 -20.38 8.38 19.11
C LEU A 370 -20.14 6.93 19.64
N PRO A 371 -21.15 6.20 20.16
CA PRO A 371 -20.98 4.80 20.53
C PRO A 371 -20.67 3.89 19.34
N THR A 372 -21.27 4.17 18.16
CA THR A 372 -21.07 3.38 16.95
C THR A 372 -19.69 3.61 16.33
N LEU A 373 -19.18 4.85 16.36
CA LEU A 373 -17.81 5.17 15.91
C LEU A 373 -16.75 4.50 16.78
N ARG A 374 -16.97 4.38 18.10
CA ARG A 374 -16.07 3.65 19.01
C ARG A 374 -16.09 2.15 18.74
N ARG A 375 -17.29 1.58 18.58
CA ARG A 375 -17.48 0.16 18.23
C ARG A 375 -16.88 -0.17 16.85
N PHE A 376 -16.94 0.77 15.91
CA PHE A 376 -16.33 0.71 14.58
C PHE A 376 -14.80 0.71 14.62
N LEU A 377 -14.19 1.47 15.55
CA LEU A 377 -12.74 1.50 15.77
C LEU A 377 -12.25 0.36 16.69
N GLY A 378 -13.09 -0.62 17.02
CA GLY A 378 -12.74 -1.77 17.86
C GLY A 378 -12.65 -1.49 19.36
N TYR A 379 -13.24 -0.38 19.83
CA TYR A 379 -13.39 -0.10 21.27
C TYR A 379 -14.76 -0.55 21.74
N ASP A 380 -14.80 -1.64 22.51
CA ASP A 380 -16.00 -2.05 23.25
C ASP A 380 -16.19 -1.12 24.47
N ASP A 381 -17.34 -0.44 24.55
CA ASP A 381 -17.76 0.28 25.75
C ASP A 381 -18.20 -0.75 26.80
N ASP A 382 -17.25 -1.25 27.59
CA ASP A 382 -17.42 -2.26 28.65
C ASP A 382 -18.23 -1.76 29.88
N ASN A 383 -19.04 -0.71 29.74
CA ASN A 383 -19.66 -0.01 30.88
C ASN A 383 -21.13 0.41 30.67
N SER A 384 -21.92 -0.36 29.91
CA SER A 384 -23.38 -0.26 30.00
C SER A 384 -23.97 -1.58 30.49
N SER A 385 -24.27 -1.62 31.78
CA SER A 385 -25.08 -2.64 32.43
C SER A 385 -26.49 -2.65 31.82
N ALA A 386 -26.70 -3.45 30.77
CA ALA A 386 -28.02 -3.74 30.23
C ALA A 386 -28.51 -5.10 30.76
N SER A 387 -29.74 -5.12 31.28
CA SER A 387 -30.40 -6.28 31.87
C SER A 387 -30.56 -7.46 30.91
N PRO A 388 -30.66 -8.72 31.39
CA PRO A 388 -30.59 -9.92 30.56
C PRO A 388 -31.91 -10.31 29.85
N SER A 389 -32.84 -9.38 29.66
CA SER A 389 -34.22 -9.70 29.25
C SER A 389 -34.69 -9.12 27.91
N ASP A 390 -33.85 -8.39 27.19
CA ASP A 390 -34.21 -7.94 25.84
C ASP A 390 -33.72 -8.96 24.79
N PRO A 391 -34.57 -9.36 23.82
CA PRO A 391 -34.13 -10.15 22.68
C PRO A 391 -33.01 -9.38 21.96
N PRO A 392 -32.03 -10.07 21.34
CA PRO A 392 -30.94 -9.40 20.65
C PRO A 392 -31.53 -8.42 19.64
N SER A 393 -31.40 -7.12 19.91
CA SER A 393 -31.78 -6.07 18.97
C SER A 393 -31.13 -6.42 17.64
N ALA A 394 -31.94 -6.46 16.59
CA ALA A 394 -31.57 -6.85 15.24
C ALA A 394 -30.09 -6.54 14.96
N ALA A 395 -29.29 -7.59 14.72
CA ALA A 395 -27.93 -7.43 14.23
C ALA A 395 -28.00 -6.43 13.06
N VAL A 396 -27.37 -5.28 13.22
CA VAL A 396 -27.27 -4.23 12.21
C VAL A 396 -26.91 -4.94 10.91
N ARG A 397 -27.82 -4.93 9.93
CA ARG A 397 -27.48 -5.47 8.61
C ARG A 397 -26.25 -4.70 8.14
N GLU A 398 -25.29 -5.37 7.53
CA GLU A 398 -24.09 -4.70 6.99
C GLU A 398 -24.46 -3.56 6.02
N SER A 399 -25.63 -3.69 5.36
CA SER A 399 -26.28 -2.64 4.56
C SER A 399 -26.70 -1.39 5.33
N ASP A 400 -26.95 -1.50 6.62
CA ASP A 400 -27.40 -0.41 7.48
C ASP A 400 -26.19 0.29 8.12
N ALA A 401 -25.07 -0.43 8.26
CA ALA A 401 -23.82 0.12 8.77
C ALA A 401 -23.31 1.29 7.93
N MET A 402 -23.51 1.29 6.60
CA MET A 402 -23.07 2.38 5.72
C MET A 402 -23.65 3.75 6.08
N PHE A 403 -24.90 3.80 6.57
CA PHE A 403 -25.57 5.03 6.99
C PHE A 403 -25.15 5.48 8.39
N HIS A 404 -24.58 4.58 9.19
CA HIS A 404 -24.06 4.87 10.53
C HIS A 404 -22.55 5.16 10.56
N THR A 405 -21.81 4.80 9.51
CA THR A 405 -20.34 4.97 9.43
C THR A 405 -19.89 6.35 8.98
N ALA A 406 -20.75 7.11 8.30
CA ALA A 406 -20.30 8.33 7.68
C ALA A 406 -20.34 9.52 8.66
N VAL A 407 -19.28 10.34 8.62
CA VAL A 407 -19.13 11.53 9.47
C VAL A 407 -19.76 12.69 8.73
N PHE A 408 -20.68 13.39 9.40
CA PHE A 408 -21.57 14.35 8.76
C PHE A 408 -21.41 15.77 9.34
N PRO A 409 -20.36 16.49 8.94
CA PRO A 409 -20.16 17.87 9.36
C PRO A 409 -21.24 18.81 8.80
N GLU A 410 -21.90 19.55 9.69
CA GLU A 410 -23.01 20.46 9.35
C GLU A 410 -22.54 21.82 8.82
N THR A 411 -21.29 22.21 9.13
CA THR A 411 -20.72 23.51 8.74
C THR A 411 -19.59 23.37 7.72
N PRO A 412 -19.35 24.39 6.86
CA PRO A 412 -18.19 24.42 5.97
C PRO A 412 -16.86 24.26 6.72
N ASN A 413 -16.74 24.82 7.93
CA ASN A 413 -15.54 24.69 8.75
C ASN A 413 -15.30 23.25 9.23
N ASP A 414 -16.35 22.54 9.64
CA ASP A 414 -16.22 21.15 10.10
C ASP A 414 -15.88 20.21 8.95
N ARG A 415 -16.45 20.45 7.76
CA ARG A 415 -16.09 19.77 6.51
C ARG A 415 -14.63 19.98 6.17
N TRP A 416 -14.20 21.23 6.19
CA TRP A 416 -12.82 21.61 5.93
C TRP A 416 -11.85 20.95 6.93
N ALA A 417 -12.23 20.92 8.21
CA ALA A 417 -11.45 20.24 9.24
C ALA A 417 -11.38 18.72 9.02
N LEU A 418 -12.47 18.09 8.57
CA LEU A 418 -12.48 16.67 8.24
C LEU A 418 -11.63 16.36 7.00
N ALA A 419 -11.70 17.20 5.96
CA ALA A 419 -10.85 17.10 4.78
C ALA A 419 -9.36 17.14 5.15
N PHE A 420 -8.97 18.04 6.07
CA PHE A 420 -7.59 18.08 6.59
C PHE A 420 -7.17 16.78 7.29
N ARG A 421 -8.06 16.17 8.08
CA ARG A 421 -7.76 14.89 8.76
C ARG A 421 -7.55 13.75 7.76
N TRP A 422 -8.36 13.68 6.72
CA TRP A 422 -8.12 12.70 5.65
C TRP A 422 -6.84 13.00 4.88
N ALA A 423 -6.49 14.28 4.70
CA ALA A 423 -5.24 14.66 4.05
C ALA A 423 -4.03 14.23 4.89
N ASP A 424 -4.13 14.32 6.23
CA ASP A 424 -3.11 13.80 7.15
C ASP A 424 -2.84 12.31 6.92
N VAL A 425 -3.89 11.49 6.74
CA VAL A 425 -3.73 10.04 6.49
C VAL A 425 -2.96 9.77 5.20
N ALA A 426 -3.32 10.45 4.10
CA ALA A 426 -2.60 10.30 2.83
C ALA A 426 -1.14 10.80 2.92
N ILE A 427 -0.91 11.90 3.65
CA ILE A 427 0.41 12.50 3.85
C ILE A 427 1.32 11.63 4.72
N GLN A 428 0.79 10.97 5.75
CA GLN A 428 1.50 10.01 6.59
C GLN A 428 2.06 8.85 5.77
N ASN A 429 1.32 8.43 4.74
CA ASN A 429 1.75 7.42 3.77
C ASN A 429 2.58 8.01 2.60
N HIS A 430 2.98 9.29 2.68
CA HIS A 430 3.83 9.97 1.71
C HIS A 430 3.26 10.12 0.29
N TYR A 431 1.93 10.09 0.14
CA TYR A 431 1.24 10.26 -1.15
C TYR A 431 1.33 11.70 -1.66
N ALA A 432 2.07 11.93 -2.75
CA ALA A 432 2.43 13.28 -3.21
C ALA A 432 1.24 14.18 -3.58
N PRO A 433 0.19 13.71 -4.29
CA PRO A 433 -0.97 14.54 -4.62
C PRO A 433 -1.66 15.18 -3.39
N ALA A 434 -1.67 14.48 -2.25
CA ALA A 434 -2.26 15.01 -1.02
C ALA A 434 -1.49 16.22 -0.46
N TYR A 435 -0.17 16.31 -0.67
CA TYR A 435 0.61 17.49 -0.27
C TYR A 435 0.21 18.71 -1.11
N LEU A 436 0.10 18.55 -2.44
CA LEU A 436 -0.33 19.62 -3.33
C LEU A 436 -1.75 20.09 -2.97
N TYR A 437 -2.68 19.17 -2.79
CA TYR A 437 -4.06 19.51 -2.46
C TYR A 437 -4.15 20.22 -1.10
N ARG A 438 -3.41 19.74 -0.10
CA ARG A 438 -3.34 20.40 1.20
C ARG A 438 -2.74 21.80 1.12
N ALA A 439 -1.74 22.02 0.28
CA ALA A 439 -1.23 23.36 0.01
C ALA A 439 -2.35 24.25 -0.57
N LYS A 440 -3.12 23.77 -1.55
CA LYS A 440 -4.27 24.50 -2.11
C LYS A 440 -5.30 24.84 -1.03
N MET A 441 -5.60 23.91 -0.13
CA MET A 441 -6.50 24.17 1.01
C MET A 441 -5.98 25.28 1.93
N PHE A 442 -4.67 25.33 2.21
CA PHE A 442 -4.06 26.41 2.99
C PHE A 442 -4.06 27.77 2.27
N LEU A 443 -4.20 27.78 0.94
CA LEU A 443 -4.25 28.99 0.11
C LEU A 443 -5.67 29.50 -0.17
N GLN A 444 -6.69 28.75 0.22
CA GLN A 444 -8.07 29.13 0.05
C GLN A 444 -8.47 30.13 1.13
N GLU A 445 -8.79 31.37 0.75
CA GLU A 445 -9.10 32.45 1.70
C GLU A 445 -10.52 32.35 2.26
N LYS A 446 -11.45 31.82 1.47
CA LYS A 446 -12.87 31.69 1.80
C LYS A 446 -13.36 30.27 1.53
N LEU A 447 -14.25 29.77 2.39
CA LEU A 447 -14.89 28.47 2.23
C LEU A 447 -16.22 28.64 1.47
N TRP A 448 -16.66 27.62 0.73
CA TRP A 448 -17.90 27.72 -0.02
C TRP A 448 -19.12 27.69 0.91
N ALA A 449 -20.01 28.67 0.78
CA ALA A 449 -21.22 28.79 1.60
C ALA A 449 -22.19 27.62 1.38
N GLN A 450 -22.21 27.05 0.18
CA GLN A 450 -23.07 25.92 -0.20
C GLN A 450 -22.80 24.63 0.59
N ALA A 451 -21.73 24.56 1.40
CA ALA A 451 -21.49 23.43 2.31
C ALA A 451 -22.35 23.47 3.59
N GLN A 452 -22.98 24.60 3.89
CA GLN A 452 -23.78 24.78 5.09
C GLN A 452 -25.11 24.02 4.97
N MET A 453 -25.40 23.20 5.97
CA MET A 453 -26.72 22.57 6.07
C MET A 453 -27.76 23.65 6.42
N THR A 454 -28.79 23.80 5.59
CA THR A 454 -29.94 24.67 5.87
C THR A 454 -30.90 24.01 6.87
N GLU A 455 -31.63 24.80 7.67
CA GLU A 455 -32.61 24.26 8.65
C GLU A 455 -33.75 23.48 7.99
N GLU A 456 -34.01 23.73 6.69
CA GLU A 456 -34.93 22.95 5.86
C GLU A 456 -34.31 21.59 5.51
N ARG A 457 -34.27 20.69 6.49
CA ARG A 457 -33.75 19.32 6.33
C ARG A 457 -34.49 18.54 5.25
N TYR A 458 -35.79 18.78 5.12
CA TYR A 458 -36.65 18.11 4.14
C TYR A 458 -36.90 19.04 2.95
N SER A 459 -36.31 18.72 1.80
CA SER A 459 -36.66 19.38 0.54
C SER A 459 -38.09 19.02 0.10
N ASP A 460 -38.57 17.84 0.49
CA ASP A 460 -39.85 17.29 0.06
C ASP A 460 -40.72 16.80 1.23
N ALA A 461 -42.04 16.99 1.10
CA ALA A 461 -43.00 16.64 2.14
C ALA A 461 -43.32 15.13 2.19
N SER A 462 -43.07 14.38 1.11
CA SER A 462 -43.26 12.92 1.04
C SER A 462 -42.30 12.26 0.04
N LYS A 463 -42.06 10.95 0.22
CA LYS A 463 -41.27 10.13 -0.71
C LYS A 463 -41.80 10.20 -2.15
N GLU A 464 -43.12 10.16 -2.30
CA GLU A 464 -43.79 10.22 -3.60
C GLU A 464 -43.52 11.54 -4.32
N ALA A 465 -43.48 12.66 -3.58
CA ALA A 465 -43.14 13.97 -4.13
C ALA A 465 -41.68 14.03 -4.60
N TRP A 466 -40.75 13.49 -3.80
CA TRP A 466 -39.34 13.38 -4.16
C TRP A 466 -39.13 12.51 -5.41
N GLU A 467 -39.72 11.32 -5.45
CA GLU A 467 -39.60 10.42 -6.60
C GLU A 467 -40.26 11.00 -7.86
N ALA A 468 -41.38 11.71 -7.73
CA ALA A 468 -42.03 12.39 -8.85
C ALA A 468 -41.16 13.51 -9.44
N ARG A 469 -40.45 14.25 -8.58
CA ARG A 469 -39.49 15.28 -9.00
C ARG A 469 -38.30 14.67 -9.74
N MET A 470 -37.71 13.58 -9.24
CA MET A 470 -36.61 12.88 -9.91
C MET A 470 -37.01 12.35 -11.31
N ARG A 471 -38.25 11.83 -11.45
CA ARG A 471 -38.79 11.39 -12.75
C ARG A 471 -39.02 12.55 -13.73
N GLN A 472 -39.37 13.75 -13.25
CA GLN A 472 -39.54 14.94 -14.09
C GLN A 472 -38.20 15.53 -14.56
N GLY A 473 -37.15 15.45 -13.74
CA GLY A 473 -35.78 15.84 -14.11
C GLY A 473 -35.18 14.95 -15.22
N GLN A 474 -35.48 13.65 -15.23
CA GLN A 474 -34.98 12.71 -16.24
C GLN A 474 -35.73 12.75 -17.59
N SER A 475 -36.93 13.35 -17.64
CA SER A 475 -37.77 13.39 -18.86
C SER A 475 -37.66 14.68 -19.67
N THR A 476 -36.89 15.67 -19.21
CA THR A 476 -36.66 16.95 -19.90
C THR A 476 -35.33 17.00 -20.64
N GLY A 477 -34.96 15.89 -21.30
CA GLY A 477 -34.04 15.92 -22.43
C GLY A 477 -34.84 16.08 -23.72
N THR A 478 -34.79 17.26 -24.35
CA THR A 478 -35.41 17.64 -25.64
C THR A 478 -36.84 18.20 -25.52
N THR A 479 -36.99 19.53 -25.49
CA THR A 479 -37.50 20.38 -26.60
C THR A 479 -37.72 21.80 -26.07
N THR A 480 -37.18 22.77 -26.80
CA THR A 480 -37.29 24.23 -26.63
C THR A 480 -38.70 24.74 -26.33
N ALA A 481 -38.90 25.39 -25.18
CA ALA A 481 -39.66 26.64 -25.00
C ALA A 481 -39.66 27.07 -23.52
N ALA A 482 -39.30 28.34 -23.28
CA ALA A 482 -39.31 29.05 -22.00
C ALA A 482 -38.42 28.45 -20.91
N VAL A 483 -37.18 28.90 -20.95
CA VAL A 483 -36.19 28.93 -19.88
C VAL A 483 -36.75 29.66 -18.65
N PRO A 484 -36.92 29.01 -17.49
CA PRO A 484 -36.39 29.53 -16.25
C PRO A 484 -35.01 28.90 -16.07
N ASP A 485 -34.02 29.54 -16.68
CA ASP A 485 -32.63 29.45 -16.25
C ASP A 485 -32.66 30.10 -14.88
N GLU A 486 -32.73 29.25 -13.86
CA GLU A 486 -32.15 29.42 -12.55
C GLU A 486 -32.79 28.33 -11.67
N PRO A 487 -32.04 27.29 -11.24
CA PRO A 487 -32.47 26.56 -10.05
C PRO A 487 -32.51 27.61 -8.95
N VAL A 488 -33.72 27.97 -8.49
CA VAL A 488 -34.02 29.00 -7.48
C VAL A 488 -32.72 29.45 -6.82
N VAL A 489 -32.12 30.48 -7.43
CA VAL A 489 -31.01 31.18 -6.81
C VAL A 489 -31.72 31.95 -5.72
N GLY A 490 -31.94 31.27 -4.59
CA GLY A 490 -31.80 31.93 -3.32
C GLY A 490 -30.39 32.48 -3.35
N VAL A 491 -30.24 33.69 -3.89
CA VAL A 491 -29.14 34.59 -3.57
C VAL A 491 -29.33 34.85 -2.08
N VAL A 492 -28.95 33.88 -1.26
CA VAL A 492 -28.34 34.24 -0.02
C VAL A 492 -27.00 34.78 -0.50
N ASP A 493 -26.84 36.10 -0.45
CA ASP A 493 -25.53 36.72 -0.29
C ASP A 493 -24.96 36.17 1.03
N ASP A 494 -24.62 34.88 1.05
CA ASP A 494 -23.86 34.29 2.13
C ASP A 494 -22.43 34.74 1.85
N ASP A 495 -21.98 35.74 2.62
CA ASP A 495 -20.57 36.05 2.77
C ASP A 495 -19.83 34.74 3.05
N GLU A 496 -19.21 34.17 2.01
CA GLU A 496 -18.47 32.92 2.09
C GLU A 496 -17.56 32.96 3.33
N PRO A 497 -17.72 32.01 4.28
CA PRO A 497 -17.08 32.14 5.57
C PRO A 497 -15.55 32.14 5.41
N PRO A 498 -14.83 33.00 6.14
CA PRO A 498 -13.38 33.04 6.03
C PRO A 498 -12.78 31.70 6.47
N ASN A 499 -11.80 31.21 5.70
CA ASN A 499 -11.09 30.00 6.05
C ASN A 499 -10.15 30.30 7.24
N ARG A 500 -10.54 29.84 8.44
CA ARG A 500 -9.73 29.98 9.66
C ARG A 500 -8.38 29.24 9.59
N LYS A 501 -8.21 28.37 8.61
CA LYS A 501 -6.99 27.60 8.35
C LYS A 501 -6.15 28.19 7.22
N TYR A 502 -6.49 29.35 6.65
CA TYR A 502 -5.66 30.00 5.65
C TYR A 502 -4.27 30.30 6.22
N ASP A 503 -3.23 29.70 5.63
CA ASP A 503 -1.85 29.85 6.07
C ASP A 503 -0.89 29.70 4.87
N PRO A 504 -0.50 30.82 4.24
CA PRO A 504 0.43 30.81 3.12
C PRO A 504 1.82 30.24 3.45
N ALA A 505 2.28 30.31 4.70
CA ALA A 505 3.58 29.78 5.09
C ALA A 505 3.54 28.25 5.14
N LEU A 506 2.49 27.68 5.74
CA LEU A 506 2.28 26.23 5.70
C LEU A 506 2.07 25.74 4.28
N ALA A 507 1.31 26.45 3.44
CA ALA A 507 1.15 26.11 2.03
C ALA A 507 2.50 25.93 1.32
N ARG A 508 3.45 26.86 1.51
CA ARG A 508 4.80 26.75 0.94
C ARG A 508 5.52 25.49 1.38
N SER A 509 5.45 25.13 2.66
CA SER A 509 6.11 23.92 3.16
C SER A 509 5.56 22.63 2.50
N TYR A 510 4.24 22.56 2.26
CA TYR A 510 3.63 21.44 1.54
C TYR A 510 3.98 21.44 0.04
N LEU A 511 4.09 22.61 -0.61
CA LEU A 511 4.57 22.69 -2.00
C LEU A 511 6.03 22.21 -2.11
N THR A 512 6.87 22.54 -1.13
CA THR A 512 8.24 22.05 -1.01
C THR A 512 8.29 20.52 -0.89
N ASP A 513 7.38 19.90 -0.14
CA ASP A 513 7.30 18.44 -0.03
C ASP A 513 6.98 17.75 -1.37
N VAL A 514 6.20 18.38 -2.26
CA VAL A 514 5.95 17.88 -3.62
C VAL A 514 7.24 17.88 -4.45
N PHE A 515 8.09 18.90 -4.29
CA PHE A 515 9.42 18.93 -4.93
C PHE A 515 10.33 17.81 -4.44
N TYR A 516 10.29 17.44 -3.16
CA TYR A 516 11.05 16.28 -2.66
C TYR A 516 10.59 14.98 -3.31
N ALA A 517 9.28 14.80 -3.51
CA ALA A 517 8.75 13.65 -4.27
C ALA A 517 9.24 13.67 -5.73
N ALA A 518 9.27 14.84 -6.38
CA ALA A 518 9.81 14.97 -7.73
C ALA A 518 11.32 14.69 -7.82
N GLN A 519 12.11 15.07 -6.81
CA GLN A 519 13.52 14.72 -6.71
C GLN A 519 13.72 13.22 -6.54
N ALA A 520 12.92 12.58 -5.68
CA ALA A 520 12.94 11.14 -5.48
C ALA A 520 12.63 10.39 -6.79
N HIS A 521 11.59 10.83 -7.52
CA HIS A 521 11.25 10.27 -8.84
C HIS A 521 12.41 10.38 -9.84
N LYS A 522 13.04 11.55 -9.93
CA LYS A 522 14.22 11.77 -10.79
C LYS A 522 15.41 10.91 -10.38
N LEU A 523 15.67 10.78 -9.08
CA LEU A 523 16.73 9.91 -8.55
C LEU A 523 16.48 8.45 -8.94
N ARG A 524 15.26 7.95 -8.75
CA ARG A 524 14.88 6.58 -9.14
C ARG A 524 15.07 6.35 -10.64
N ARG A 525 14.58 7.26 -11.49
CA ARG A 525 14.78 7.18 -12.95
C ARG A 525 16.27 7.11 -13.32
N ARG A 526 17.12 7.91 -12.64
CA ARG A 526 18.58 7.84 -12.80
C ARG A 526 19.15 6.49 -12.36
N LEU A 527 18.76 5.98 -11.19
CA LEU A 527 19.22 4.69 -10.67
C LEU A 527 18.80 3.51 -11.56
N ILE A 528 17.65 3.58 -12.23
CA ILE A 528 17.21 2.58 -13.22
C ILE A 528 18.01 2.71 -14.53
N ALA A 529 18.28 3.93 -14.99
CA ALA A 529 19.03 4.19 -16.22
C ALA A 529 20.55 3.91 -16.11
N GLU A 530 21.14 4.12 -14.93
CA GLU A 530 22.58 3.99 -14.71
C GLU A 530 23.16 2.58 -14.97
N PRO A 531 22.56 1.47 -14.50
CA PRO A 531 23.03 0.12 -14.80
C PRO A 531 22.98 -0.20 -16.31
N LEU A 532 22.03 0.37 -17.06
CA LEU A 532 21.95 0.23 -18.52
C LEU A 532 23.13 0.93 -19.23
N SER A 533 23.68 2.00 -18.64
CA SER A 533 24.79 2.76 -19.22
C SER A 533 26.18 2.21 -18.85
N ARG A 534 26.37 1.73 -17.61
CA ARG A 534 27.65 1.17 -17.13
C ARG A 534 27.94 -0.24 -17.67
N GLY A 535 26.91 -0.96 -18.12
CA GLY A 535 27.05 -2.25 -18.81
C GLY A 535 27.92 -2.23 -20.08
N ARG A 536 28.25 -1.03 -20.62
CA ARG A 536 29.14 -0.90 -21.78
C ARG A 536 30.59 -0.54 -21.48
N ARG A 537 30.96 -0.10 -20.27
CA ARG A 537 32.32 0.46 -20.08
C ARG A 537 33.13 0.00 -18.88
N ARG A 538 32.60 -0.75 -17.90
CA ARG A 538 33.43 -1.22 -16.77
C ARG A 538 32.82 -2.36 -15.96
N VAL A 539 32.36 -3.43 -16.61
CA VAL A 539 32.42 -4.75 -15.94
C VAL A 539 33.89 -5.16 -16.00
N SER A 540 34.64 -4.75 -14.98
CA SER A 540 35.95 -5.35 -14.69
C SER A 540 35.73 -6.85 -14.66
N ALA A 541 36.43 -7.57 -15.54
CA ALA A 541 36.32 -9.01 -15.78
C ALA A 541 36.81 -9.88 -14.59
N ALA A 542 36.61 -9.43 -13.35
CA ALA A 542 37.21 -9.98 -12.14
C ALA A 542 36.20 -10.35 -11.03
N THR A 543 34.92 -10.04 -11.18
CA THR A 543 33.85 -10.58 -10.32
C THR A 543 32.87 -11.34 -11.21
N PRO A 544 32.61 -12.64 -10.95
CA PRO A 544 31.43 -13.29 -11.51
C PRO A 544 30.19 -12.46 -11.12
N ALA A 545 29.09 -12.62 -11.86
CA ALA A 545 27.77 -12.13 -11.46
C ALA A 545 27.32 -12.81 -10.15
N ASP A 546 28.01 -12.50 -9.05
CA ASP A 546 27.77 -13.03 -7.73
C ASP A 546 26.61 -12.22 -7.14
N ILE A 547 25.36 -12.68 -7.34
CA ILE A 547 24.19 -12.61 -6.41
C ILE A 547 23.99 -11.28 -5.63
N GLU A 548 24.53 -10.15 -6.10
CA GLU A 548 24.49 -8.89 -5.35
C GLU A 548 23.07 -8.32 -5.36
N ASP A 549 22.25 -8.75 -6.31
CA ASP A 549 21.00 -8.11 -6.66
C ASP A 549 19.72 -8.86 -6.27
N ILE A 550 19.80 -10.11 -5.79
CA ILE A 550 18.64 -10.89 -5.33
C ILE A 550 18.66 -10.94 -3.80
N GLY A 551 17.61 -10.41 -3.18
CA GLY A 551 17.44 -10.34 -1.72
C GLY A 551 17.84 -9.02 -1.06
N SER A 552 18.43 -8.06 -1.80
CA SER A 552 18.58 -6.66 -1.34
C SER A 552 17.30 -5.85 -1.66
N GLY A 553 16.14 -6.46 -1.47
CA GLY A 553 14.84 -5.88 -1.85
C GLY A 553 14.36 -4.76 -0.92
N ASN A 554 15.15 -4.34 0.07
CA ASN A 554 14.77 -3.27 0.97
C ASN A 554 15.39 -1.95 0.53
N ASP A 555 14.50 -0.98 0.25
CA ASP A 555 14.78 0.43 -0.02
C ASP A 555 15.40 1.18 1.17
N GLU A 556 15.57 0.51 2.32
CA GLU A 556 16.05 1.09 3.60
C GLU A 556 17.58 1.02 3.79
N ARG A 557 18.34 0.43 2.88
CA ARG A 557 19.80 0.49 3.02
C ARG A 557 20.31 1.88 2.65
N ASP A 558 20.92 2.56 3.61
CA ASP A 558 21.56 3.88 3.42
C ASP A 558 22.64 3.88 2.32
N ASP A 559 23.24 2.73 2.03
CA ASP A 559 24.28 2.56 1.00
C ASP A 559 23.72 2.45 -0.43
N LYS A 560 22.41 2.34 -0.62
CA LYS A 560 21.76 2.22 -1.93
C LYS A 560 21.75 3.54 -2.70
N TYR A 561 21.69 4.66 -1.97
CA TYR A 561 21.62 5.98 -2.56
C TYR A 561 23.00 6.63 -2.64
N PRO A 562 23.24 7.53 -3.60
CA PRO A 562 24.46 8.32 -3.62
C PRO A 562 24.75 8.95 -2.24
N PRO A 563 25.98 8.87 -1.72
CA PRO A 563 26.33 9.49 -0.44
C PRO A 563 25.89 10.96 -0.39
N GLY A 564 25.20 11.35 0.69
CA GLY A 564 24.65 12.70 0.85
C GLY A 564 23.25 12.91 0.27
N THR A 565 22.56 11.85 -0.19
CA THR A 565 21.13 11.96 -0.54
C THR A 565 20.32 12.29 0.71
N PRO A 566 19.52 13.37 0.72
CA PRO A 566 18.78 13.76 1.92
C PRO A 566 17.70 12.77 2.34
N TRP A 567 17.49 12.62 3.66
CA TRP A 567 16.48 11.75 4.25
C TRP A 567 15.06 12.00 3.70
N TYR A 568 14.67 13.26 3.53
CA TYR A 568 13.34 13.63 3.03
C TYR A 568 13.10 13.24 1.55
N VAL A 569 14.16 12.91 0.81
CA VAL A 569 14.09 12.33 -0.54
C VAL A 569 14.06 10.81 -0.47
N THR A 570 14.90 10.18 0.38
CA THR A 570 14.97 8.72 0.50
C THR A 570 13.71 8.12 1.13
N MET A 571 13.08 8.81 2.08
CA MET A 571 11.81 8.37 2.68
C MET A 571 10.68 8.22 1.65
N ARG A 572 10.71 9.00 0.55
CA ARG A 572 9.75 8.90 -0.56
C ARG A 572 9.98 7.70 -1.46
N LEU A 573 11.12 7.03 -1.30
CA LEU A 573 11.49 5.81 -2.02
C LEU A 573 11.27 4.57 -1.17
N ALA A 574 11.03 4.71 0.14
CA ALA A 574 10.85 3.60 1.08
C ALA A 574 9.62 2.74 0.75
N ASP A 575 8.52 3.36 0.32
CA ASP A 575 7.30 2.68 -0.10
C ASP A 575 7.11 2.76 -1.63
N PRO A 576 7.51 1.72 -2.38
CA PRO A 576 7.38 1.71 -3.82
C PRO A 576 5.92 1.61 -4.30
N ASP A 577 5.02 1.03 -3.50
CA ASP A 577 3.64 0.79 -3.92
C ASP A 577 2.86 2.09 -3.88
N VAL A 578 2.99 2.88 -2.80
CA VAL A 578 2.39 4.21 -2.74
C VAL A 578 2.99 5.16 -3.79
N ARG A 579 4.30 5.07 -4.03
CA ARG A 579 4.97 5.89 -5.05
C ARG A 579 4.41 5.60 -6.45
N GLU A 580 4.28 4.33 -6.81
CA GLU A 580 3.77 3.91 -8.12
C GLU A 580 2.34 4.41 -8.40
N MET A 581 1.53 4.65 -7.37
CA MET A 581 0.18 5.21 -7.50
C MET A 581 0.17 6.60 -8.16
N TYR A 582 1.20 7.44 -7.98
CA TYR A 582 1.22 8.83 -8.48
C TYR A 582 2.39 9.14 -9.43
N GLU A 583 3.28 8.18 -9.70
CA GLU A 583 4.47 8.40 -10.54
C GLU A 583 4.19 8.94 -11.95
N HIS A 584 3.02 8.57 -12.49
CA HIS A 584 2.57 8.97 -13.82
C HIS A 584 2.10 10.45 -13.86
N GLU A 585 1.64 10.98 -12.73
CA GLU A 585 1.15 12.36 -12.58
C GLU A 585 2.25 13.33 -12.14
N MET A 586 3.45 12.84 -11.81
CA MET A 586 4.50 13.67 -11.19
C MET A 586 4.91 14.90 -11.99
N ASP A 587 4.90 14.81 -13.32
CA ASP A 587 5.25 15.95 -14.18
C ASP A 587 4.14 17.03 -14.11
N GLU A 588 2.86 16.63 -14.03
CA GLU A 588 1.71 17.52 -13.87
C GLU A 588 1.66 18.15 -12.48
N LEU A 589 1.89 17.35 -11.42
CA LEU A 589 1.98 17.84 -10.05
C LEU A 589 3.07 18.90 -9.92
N THR A 590 4.24 18.66 -10.51
CA THR A 590 5.36 19.61 -10.48
C THR A 590 5.02 20.90 -11.24
N ALA A 591 4.38 20.78 -12.41
CA ALA A 591 3.96 21.94 -13.20
C ALA A 591 2.94 22.80 -12.45
N GLU A 592 1.99 22.16 -11.75
CA GLU A 592 0.98 22.85 -10.97
C GLU A 592 1.57 23.57 -9.75
N VAL A 593 2.55 22.96 -9.06
CA VAL A 593 3.29 23.65 -7.99
C VAL A 593 4.02 24.88 -8.55
N MET A 594 4.71 24.74 -9.68
CA MET A 594 5.42 25.85 -10.33
C MET A 594 4.45 26.99 -10.70
N ARG A 595 3.26 26.66 -11.21
CA ARG A 595 2.21 27.64 -11.53
C ARG A 595 1.79 28.42 -10.29
N ILE A 596 1.49 27.73 -9.17
CA ILE A 596 1.11 28.37 -7.91
C ILE A 596 2.23 29.29 -7.41
N CYS A 597 3.48 28.86 -7.48
CA CYS A 597 4.62 29.68 -7.07
C CYS A 597 4.83 30.90 -7.97
N ASP A 598 4.68 30.77 -9.29
CA ASP A 598 4.76 31.88 -10.23
C ASP A 598 3.64 32.90 -9.99
N GLU A 599 2.40 32.46 -9.80
CA GLU A 599 1.24 33.32 -9.50
C GLU A 599 1.41 34.11 -8.20
N ARG A 600 2.02 33.48 -7.19
CA ARG A 600 2.23 34.08 -5.87
C ARG A 600 3.58 34.82 -5.76
N GLY A 601 4.46 34.71 -6.75
CA GLY A 601 5.82 35.26 -6.72
C GLY A 601 6.70 34.64 -5.64
N TRP A 602 6.55 33.33 -5.38
CA TRP A 602 7.26 32.61 -4.32
C TRP A 602 8.48 31.86 -4.83
N ASP A 603 9.64 32.25 -4.30
CA ASP A 603 10.82 31.41 -4.36
C ASP A 603 10.70 30.31 -3.31
N LEU A 604 10.87 29.06 -3.72
CA LEU A 604 10.90 27.92 -2.83
C LEU A 604 12.34 27.53 -2.54
N VAL A 605 12.65 27.45 -1.26
CA VAL A 605 13.95 27.02 -0.73
C VAL A 605 13.78 25.71 0.02
N ASP A 606 14.86 24.93 0.06
CA ASP A 606 14.94 23.71 0.83
C ASP A 606 15.08 24.03 2.32
N GLU A 607 13.93 24.23 2.98
CA GLU A 607 13.87 24.57 4.41
C GLU A 607 14.33 23.43 5.32
N ARG A 608 14.38 22.17 4.83
CA ARG A 608 14.75 20.98 5.62
C ARG A 608 16.18 20.50 5.37
N GLY A 609 16.81 20.98 4.29
CA GLY A 609 18.14 20.62 3.85
C GLY A 609 19.16 21.74 4.05
N ASP A 610 19.85 22.10 2.98
CA ASP A 610 20.95 23.06 2.99
C ASP A 610 20.50 24.52 2.73
N GLY A 611 19.19 24.77 2.64
CA GLY A 611 18.66 26.08 2.24
C GLY A 611 18.79 26.37 0.74
N GLY A 612 19.11 25.36 -0.07
CA GLY A 612 19.24 25.47 -1.51
C GLY A 612 17.94 25.91 -2.19
N LEU A 613 18.05 26.69 -3.26
CA LEU A 613 16.91 27.12 -4.05
C LEU A 613 16.34 25.93 -4.84
N LEU A 614 15.10 25.55 -4.55
CA LEU A 614 14.37 24.48 -5.25
C LEU A 614 13.69 25.00 -6.51
N PHE A 615 13.07 26.16 -6.41
CA PHE A 615 12.39 26.84 -7.51
C PHE A 615 12.45 28.35 -7.32
N LYS A 616 12.71 29.06 -8.42
CA LYS A 616 12.66 30.53 -8.46
C LYS A 616 11.44 30.95 -9.28
N ALA A 617 10.54 31.70 -8.66
CA ALA A 617 9.38 32.23 -9.36
C ALA A 617 9.82 33.19 -10.46
N ARG A 618 9.11 33.14 -11.59
CA ARG A 618 9.28 34.12 -12.66
C ARG A 618 8.85 35.46 -12.10
N SER A 619 9.77 36.42 -12.07
CA SER A 619 9.49 37.79 -11.62
C SER A 619 8.33 38.32 -12.46
N GLY A 620 7.16 38.53 -11.85
CA GLY A 620 5.98 39.04 -12.52
C GLY A 620 6.26 40.40 -13.15
N GLY A 621 6.59 40.41 -14.44
CA GLY A 621 6.31 41.53 -15.30
C GLY A 621 4.79 41.65 -15.35
N LYS A 622 4.23 42.51 -14.50
CA LYS A 622 2.80 42.84 -14.46
C LYS A 622 2.28 43.02 -15.89
N SER A 623 1.37 42.15 -16.33
CA SER A 623 0.28 42.63 -17.18
C SER A 623 -0.84 43.02 -16.24
N MET A 624 -1.10 44.33 -16.17
CA MET A 624 -2.44 44.82 -15.84
C MET A 624 -3.43 44.34 -16.89
#